data_AF-F9D6R4-F1
#
_entry.id   AF-F9D6R4-F1
#
_cell.length_a   1.000
_cell.length_b   1.000
_cell.length_c   1.000
_cell.angle_alpha   90.00
_cell.angle_beta   90.00
_cell.angle_gamma   90.00
#
_symmetry.space_group_name_H-M   'P 1'
#
loop_
_entity.id
_entity.type
_entity.pdbx_description
1 polymer ?
#
loop_
_entity_poly.entity_id
_entity_poly.type
_entity_poly.pdbx_seq_one_letter_code
_entity_poly.pdbx_strand_id
1 'polypeptide(L)'
;MDREEKRLTEMLGRQTPFRVPSGYFDDLPSRVMRQLPEGADTAPEQAAATPETVVGGGRRARTAALRPTLWRRLHPAVVAAASVCVAVFSLEVYLHGGGGKPSAQGSAAPEAPAQASYSAMDAMADYAMLDTEDLYKYMVDTD
;
A
#
# COMPACT_ATOMS: atom_id res chain seq x y z
N MET A 1 13.79 41.22 14.29
CA MET A 1 14.21 40.89 12.92
C MET A 1 15.44 40.03 13.02
N ASP A 2 15.22 38.74 12.87
CA ASP A 2 16.24 37.72 13.08
C ASP A 2 17.21 37.65 11.89
N ARG A 3 18.41 37.12 12.14
CA ARG A 3 19.47 37.01 11.12
C ARG A 3 19.03 36.17 9.92
N GLU A 4 18.16 35.19 10.16
CA GLU A 4 17.58 34.29 9.16
C GLU A 4 16.56 35.01 8.28
N GLU A 5 15.68 35.84 8.85
CA GLU A 5 14.71 36.64 8.10
C GLU A 5 15.39 37.60 7.10
N LYS A 6 16.53 38.18 7.48
CA LYS A 6 17.35 39.02 6.59
C LYS A 6 17.91 38.24 5.41
N ARG A 7 18.45 37.03 5.64
CA ARG A 7 18.96 36.16 4.58
C ARG A 7 17.87 35.72 3.62
N LEU A 8 16.70 35.35 4.13
CA LEU A 8 15.56 34.96 3.30
C LEU A 8 15.08 36.13 2.43
N THR A 9 15.04 37.35 2.99
CA THR A 9 14.65 38.55 2.25
C THR A 9 15.67 38.94 1.18
N GLU A 10 16.97 38.79 1.45
CA GLU A 10 18.04 39.04 0.47
C GLU A 10 18.04 38.01 -0.68
N MET A 11 17.78 36.73 -0.37
CA MET A 11 17.81 35.65 -1.36
C MET A 11 16.53 35.55 -2.20
N LEU A 12 15.37 35.69 -1.58
CA LEU A 12 14.06 35.45 -2.21
C LEU A 12 13.32 36.76 -2.56
N GLY A 13 13.75 37.89 -2.00
CA GLY A 13 13.00 39.13 -2.04
C GLY A 13 11.69 39.06 -1.25
N ARG A 14 10.84 40.08 -1.42
CA ARG A 14 9.48 40.13 -0.83
C ARG A 14 8.38 39.80 -1.85
N GLN A 15 8.78 39.31 -3.02
CA GLN A 15 7.83 39.01 -4.09
C GLN A 15 7.28 37.60 -3.89
N THR A 16 5.97 37.42 -4.09
CA THR A 16 5.33 36.11 -4.02
C THR A 16 5.68 35.32 -5.29
N PRO A 17 6.46 34.22 -5.20
CA PRO A 17 6.90 33.48 -6.39
C PRO A 17 5.77 32.71 -7.08
N PHE A 18 4.64 32.51 -6.38
CA PHE A 18 3.46 31.85 -6.92
C PHE A 18 2.42 32.91 -7.27
N ARG A 19 2.11 33.01 -8.56
CA ARG A 19 1.00 33.82 -9.06
C ARG A 19 0.03 32.92 -9.79
N VAL A 20 -1.21 32.95 -9.33
CA VAL A 20 -2.28 32.22 -9.97
C VAL A 20 -2.73 33.02 -11.22
N PRO A 21 -3.04 32.37 -12.35
CA PRO A 21 -3.64 33.03 -13.50
C PRO A 21 -4.90 33.81 -13.11
N SER A 22 -5.15 34.94 -13.76
CA SER A 22 -6.38 35.70 -13.57
C SER A 22 -7.60 34.83 -13.88
N GLY A 23 -8.58 34.78 -12.97
CA GLY A 23 -9.80 34.00 -13.14
C GLY A 23 -9.71 32.51 -12.81
N TYR A 24 -8.55 32.00 -12.35
CA TYR A 24 -8.41 30.58 -11.99
C TYR A 24 -9.41 30.11 -10.93
N PHE A 25 -9.70 30.95 -9.94
CA PHE A 25 -10.66 30.62 -8.88
C PHE A 25 -12.12 30.82 -9.32
N ASP A 26 -12.38 31.55 -10.40
CA ASP A 26 -13.73 31.80 -10.91
C ASP A 26 -14.29 30.56 -11.62
N ASP A 27 -13.45 29.85 -12.38
CA ASP A 27 -13.83 28.61 -13.11
C ASP A 27 -13.66 27.32 -12.28
N LEU A 28 -13.01 27.40 -11.12
CA LEU A 28 -12.75 26.25 -10.25
C LEU A 28 -14.04 25.53 -9.82
N PRO A 29 -15.10 26.21 -9.34
CA PRO A 29 -16.32 25.55 -8.87
C PRO A 29 -16.99 24.76 -9.99
N SER A 30 -17.12 25.36 -11.18
CA SER A 30 -17.71 24.70 -12.35
C SER A 30 -16.90 23.48 -12.78
N ARG A 31 -15.57 23.56 -12.69
CA ARG A 31 -14.67 22.46 -13.02
C ARG A 31 -14.79 21.30 -12.04
N VAL A 32 -14.93 21.60 -10.75
CA VAL A 32 -15.15 20.59 -9.71
C VAL A 32 -16.48 19.89 -9.93
N MET A 33 -17.58 20.63 -10.09
CA MET A 33 -18.92 20.05 -10.32
C MET A 33 -18.96 19.13 -11.54
N ARG A 34 -18.28 19.51 -12.62
CA ARG A 34 -18.19 18.69 -13.84
C ARG A 34 -17.40 17.39 -13.67
N GLN A 35 -16.57 17.30 -12.63
CA GLN A 35 -15.75 16.13 -12.32
C GLN A 35 -16.41 15.20 -11.29
N LEU A 36 -17.53 15.61 -10.68
CA LEU A 36 -18.30 14.71 -9.84
C LEU A 36 -19.06 13.70 -10.71
N PRO A 37 -19.10 12.41 -10.34
CA PRO A 37 -19.95 11.43 -10.99
C PRO A 37 -21.42 11.80 -10.77
N GLU A 38 -22.25 11.78 -11.83
CA GLU A 38 -23.68 12.16 -11.82
C GLU A 38 -24.60 11.19 -11.00
N GLY A 39 -24.06 10.48 -10.01
CA GLY A 39 -24.77 9.46 -9.23
C GLY A 39 -25.01 9.79 -7.75
N ALA A 40 -24.63 10.99 -7.28
CA ALA A 40 -24.73 11.32 -5.85
C ALA A 40 -26.06 11.99 -5.43
N ASP A 41 -26.89 12.45 -6.38
CA ASP A 41 -27.96 13.41 -6.10
C ASP A 41 -29.41 12.90 -6.29
N THR A 42 -29.64 11.59 -6.31
CA THR A 42 -31.02 11.05 -6.19
C THR A 42 -31.20 10.19 -4.95
N ALA A 43 -31.21 10.81 -3.78
CA ALA A 43 -31.92 10.31 -2.60
C ALA A 43 -32.28 11.50 -1.68
N PRO A 44 -33.56 11.73 -1.35
CA PRO A 44 -33.94 12.84 -0.49
C PRO A 44 -33.47 12.60 0.95
N GLU A 45 -33.02 13.70 1.54
CA GLU A 45 -32.64 13.94 2.93
C GLU A 45 -33.58 13.30 3.97
N GLN A 46 -33.08 12.30 4.73
CA GLN A 46 -33.25 12.18 6.20
C GLN A 46 -32.57 10.92 6.76
N ALA A 47 -31.33 11.09 7.26
CA ALA A 47 -30.86 10.66 8.59
C ALA A 47 -29.33 10.54 8.61
N ALA A 48 -28.69 11.50 9.30
CA ALA A 48 -27.47 11.39 10.09
C ALA A 48 -26.23 10.64 9.54
N ALA A 49 -25.17 11.43 9.35
CA ALA A 49 -23.74 11.11 9.50
C ALA A 49 -23.03 10.32 8.37
N THR A 50 -22.45 11.12 7.48
CA THR A 50 -21.20 10.92 6.71
C THR A 50 -21.10 9.72 5.77
N PRO A 51 -21.41 9.93 4.47
CA PRO A 51 -20.87 9.15 3.37
C PRO A 51 -19.60 9.82 2.81
N GLU A 52 -18.44 9.36 3.27
CA GLU A 52 -17.15 9.52 2.61
C GLU A 52 -16.77 8.10 2.14
N THR A 53 -16.48 7.74 0.90
CA THR A 53 -16.26 8.47 -0.35
C THR A 53 -16.36 7.47 -1.49
N VAL A 54 -17.38 7.57 -2.34
CA VAL A 54 -17.43 6.85 -3.62
C VAL A 54 -16.33 7.38 -4.55
N VAL A 55 -15.17 6.73 -4.57
CA VAL A 55 -14.12 6.93 -5.58
C VAL A 55 -14.41 6.01 -6.77
N GLY A 56 -15.39 6.40 -7.57
CA GLY A 56 -15.58 5.91 -8.93
C GLY A 56 -14.86 6.81 -9.92
N GLY A 57 -13.71 6.39 -10.43
CA GLY A 57 -12.97 7.17 -11.43
C GLY A 57 -11.79 6.42 -11.99
N GLY A 58 -12.03 5.58 -12.99
CA GLY A 58 -11.05 4.76 -13.68
C GLY A 58 -9.89 5.59 -14.24
N ARG A 59 -8.84 5.75 -13.43
CA ARG A 59 -7.51 6.05 -13.93
C ARG A 59 -7.10 4.77 -14.65
N ARG A 60 -7.04 4.83 -15.99
CA ARG A 60 -6.21 3.90 -16.76
C ARG A 60 -4.85 3.95 -16.09
N ALA A 61 -4.59 2.95 -15.25
CA ALA A 61 -3.30 2.70 -14.68
C ALA A 61 -2.39 2.58 -15.89
N ARG A 62 -1.66 3.66 -16.18
CA ARG A 62 -0.45 3.54 -16.95
C ARG A 62 0.40 2.67 -16.04
N THR A 63 0.32 1.37 -16.25
CA THR A 63 1.33 0.44 -15.79
C THR A 63 2.59 0.99 -16.41
N ALA A 64 3.31 1.81 -15.64
CA ALA A 64 4.67 2.14 -15.96
C ALA A 64 5.30 0.78 -16.12
N ALA A 65 5.63 0.43 -17.36
CA ALA A 65 6.28 -0.82 -17.68
C ALA A 65 7.61 -0.77 -16.96
N LEU A 66 7.62 -1.23 -15.70
CA LEU A 66 8.82 -1.53 -14.96
C LEU A 66 9.54 -2.49 -15.87
N ARG A 67 10.61 -2.00 -16.49
CA ARG A 67 11.47 -2.81 -17.35
C ARG A 67 11.65 -4.13 -16.63
N PRO A 68 11.27 -5.27 -17.22
CA PRO A 68 11.45 -6.54 -16.54
C PRO A 68 12.95 -6.70 -16.34
N THR A 69 13.40 -6.43 -15.11
CA THR A 69 14.81 -6.48 -14.77
C THR A 69 15.23 -7.93 -14.82
N LEU A 70 16.43 -8.18 -15.34
CA LEU A 70 17.04 -9.51 -15.48
C LEU A 70 17.04 -10.31 -14.17
N TRP A 71 16.87 -9.63 -13.03
CA TRP A 71 16.62 -10.20 -11.71
C TRP A 71 15.44 -11.19 -11.67
N ARG A 72 14.35 -10.95 -12.40
CA ARG A 72 13.20 -11.87 -12.46
C ARG A 72 13.54 -13.22 -13.13
N ARG A 73 14.57 -13.26 -13.98
CA ARG A 73 15.05 -14.48 -14.63
C ARG A 73 16.09 -15.23 -13.79
N LEU A 74 16.84 -14.51 -12.95
CA LEU A 74 17.86 -15.08 -12.08
C LEU A 74 17.29 -15.58 -10.73
N HIS A 75 16.24 -14.94 -10.21
CA HIS A 75 15.59 -15.32 -8.96
C HIS A 75 15.21 -16.81 -8.84
N PRO A 76 14.60 -17.47 -9.85
CA PRO A 76 14.27 -18.90 -9.73
C PRO A 76 15.51 -19.80 -9.62
N ALA A 77 16.62 -19.44 -10.28
CA ALA A 77 17.87 -20.20 -10.21
C ALA A 77 18.54 -20.08 -8.83
N VAL A 78 18.47 -18.89 -8.21
CA VAL A 78 18.99 -18.66 -6.85
C VAL A 78 18.19 -19.45 -5.81
N VAL A 79 16.86 -19.49 -5.92
CA VAL A 79 16.00 -20.28 -5.01
C VAL A 79 16.28 -21.78 -5.15
N ALA A 80 16.46 -22.27 -6.37
CA ALA A 80 16.82 -23.67 -6.61
C ALA A 80 18.21 -24.03 -6.05
N ALA A 81 19.20 -23.14 -6.16
CA ALA A 81 20.52 -23.38 -5.57
C ALA A 81 20.48 -23.38 -4.03
N ALA A 82 19.73 -22.45 -3.44
CA ALA A 82 19.58 -22.36 -1.98
C ALA A 82 18.94 -23.63 -1.38
N SER A 83 17.93 -24.20 -2.05
CA SER A 83 17.30 -25.44 -1.58
C SER A 83 18.24 -26.65 -1.64
N VAL A 84 19.08 -26.75 -2.67
CA VAL A 84 20.10 -27.80 -2.78
C VAL A 84 21.15 -27.67 -1.67
N CYS A 85 21.63 -26.46 -1.37
CA CYS A 85 22.59 -26.24 -0.28
C CYS A 85 22.01 -26.66 1.08
N VAL A 86 20.74 -26.34 1.36
CA VAL A 86 20.07 -26.75 2.61
C VAL A 86 19.93 -28.27 2.69
N ALA A 87 19.59 -28.95 1.59
CA ALA A 87 19.44 -30.41 1.55
C ALA A 87 20.78 -31.16 1.73
N VAL A 88 21.87 -30.65 1.16
CA VAL A 88 23.20 -31.26 1.30
C VAL A 88 23.73 -31.06 2.73
N PHE A 89 23.58 -29.85 3.28
CA PHE A 89 24.04 -29.56 4.64
C PHE A 89 23.23 -30.35 5.70
N SER A 90 21.93 -30.50 5.49
CA SER A 90 21.09 -31.33 6.37
C SER A 90 21.47 -32.80 6.32
N LEU A 91 21.80 -33.33 5.14
CA LEU A 91 22.27 -34.71 4.98
C LEU A 91 23.64 -34.93 5.63
N GLU A 92 24.56 -33.97 5.51
CA GLU A 92 25.89 -34.03 6.13
C GLU A 92 25.79 -34.02 7.66
N VAL A 93 24.96 -33.13 8.23
CA VAL A 93 24.66 -33.09 9.67
C VAL A 93 23.95 -34.36 10.13
N TYR A 94 23.06 -34.93 9.31
CA TYR A 94 22.34 -36.16 9.65
C TYR A 94 23.27 -37.38 9.71
N LEU A 95 24.23 -37.48 8.78
CA LEU A 95 25.17 -38.60 8.73
C LEU A 95 26.35 -38.43 9.71
N HIS A 96 26.82 -37.22 9.97
CA HIS A 96 27.90 -36.95 10.93
C HIS A 96 27.41 -36.72 12.38
N GLY A 97 26.12 -36.47 12.58
CA GLY A 97 25.51 -36.14 13.86
C GLY A 97 24.91 -37.31 14.65
N GLY A 98 25.30 -38.56 14.34
CA GLY A 98 24.79 -39.80 14.97
C GLY A 98 25.01 -39.96 16.49
N GLY A 99 25.28 -38.88 17.23
CA GLY A 99 25.38 -38.88 18.69
C GLY A 99 25.11 -37.54 19.38
N GLY A 100 24.56 -36.53 18.69
CA GLY A 100 24.29 -35.22 19.28
C GLY A 100 22.80 -34.93 19.28
N LYS A 101 22.18 -34.90 20.46
CA LYS A 101 20.78 -34.48 20.67
C LYS A 101 20.49 -33.20 19.84
N PRO A 102 19.46 -33.20 18.96
CA PRO A 102 19.04 -31.97 18.34
C PRO A 102 18.40 -31.10 19.43
N SER A 103 19.13 -30.08 19.89
CA SER A 103 18.47 -28.93 20.50
C SER A 103 17.64 -28.31 19.39
N ALA A 104 16.36 -28.67 19.38
CA ALA A 104 15.34 -28.07 18.56
C ALA A 104 15.28 -26.58 18.88
N GLN A 105 15.98 -25.79 18.06
CA GLN A 105 15.71 -24.37 17.89
C GLN A 105 15.74 -24.06 16.39
N GLY A 106 15.08 -24.92 15.61
CA GLY A 106 14.55 -24.57 14.30
C GLY A 106 13.11 -24.12 14.52
N SER A 107 12.85 -22.86 14.23
CA SER A 107 11.58 -22.15 14.42
C SER A 107 10.36 -23.02 14.12
N ALA A 108 9.71 -23.49 15.18
CA ALA A 108 8.32 -23.91 15.08
C ALA A 108 7.53 -22.69 14.59
N ALA A 109 6.77 -22.86 13.51
CA ALA A 109 5.67 -21.95 13.22
C ALA A 109 4.83 -21.85 14.50
N PRO A 110 4.52 -20.65 15.02
CA PRO A 110 3.64 -20.55 16.16
C PRO A 110 2.26 -20.99 15.70
N GLU A 111 1.79 -22.14 16.19
CA GLU A 111 0.34 -22.35 16.35
C GLU A 111 -0.12 -21.28 17.35
N ALA A 112 -0.55 -20.14 16.80
CA ALA A 112 -0.93 -19.00 17.60
C ALA A 112 -2.36 -19.22 18.14
N PRO A 113 -2.65 -18.90 19.41
CA PRO A 113 -3.99 -19.02 19.99
C PRO A 113 -4.98 -18.18 19.16
N ALA A 114 -6.27 -18.54 19.16
CA ALA A 114 -7.30 -17.87 18.35
C ALA A 114 -7.36 -16.33 18.49
N GLN A 115 -6.84 -15.77 19.59
CA GLN A 115 -6.69 -14.31 19.76
C GLN A 115 -5.55 -13.73 18.90
N ALA A 116 -4.46 -14.48 18.74
CA ALA A 116 -3.35 -14.12 17.86
C ALA A 116 -3.71 -14.32 16.38
N SER A 117 -4.63 -15.24 16.05
CA SER A 117 -5.15 -15.35 14.67
C SER A 117 -6.01 -14.14 14.30
N TYR A 118 -6.87 -13.64 15.21
CA TYR A 118 -7.59 -12.39 14.96
C TYR A 118 -6.64 -11.20 14.83
N SER A 119 -5.62 -11.05 15.68
CA SER A 119 -4.64 -9.98 15.52
C SER A 119 -3.77 -10.11 14.26
N ALA A 120 -3.47 -11.34 13.82
CA ALA A 120 -2.74 -11.58 12.58
C ALA A 120 -3.60 -11.29 11.34
N MET A 121 -4.89 -11.59 11.39
CA MET A 121 -5.85 -11.24 10.34
C MET A 121 -6.10 -9.73 10.29
N ASP A 122 -6.19 -9.06 11.44
CA ASP A 122 -6.31 -7.61 11.55
C ASP A 122 -5.07 -6.91 10.98
N ALA A 123 -3.87 -7.37 11.35
CA ALA A 123 -2.63 -6.90 10.73
C ALA A 123 -2.59 -7.19 9.22
N MET A 124 -3.06 -8.35 8.78
CA MET A 124 -3.15 -8.69 7.35
C MET A 124 -4.14 -7.76 6.61
N ALA A 125 -5.25 -7.38 7.24
CA ALA A 125 -6.22 -6.42 6.72
C ALA A 125 -5.63 -4.99 6.68
N ASP A 126 -4.93 -4.57 7.73
CA ASP A 126 -4.21 -3.29 7.80
C ASP A 126 -3.13 -3.20 6.71
N TYR A 127 -2.39 -4.28 6.47
CA TYR A 127 -1.37 -4.34 5.41
C TYR A 127 -1.98 -4.40 4.00
N ALA A 128 -3.12 -5.09 3.85
CA ALA A 128 -3.87 -5.09 2.61
C ALA A 128 -4.57 -3.75 2.36
N MET A 129 -4.66 -2.88 3.38
CA MET A 129 -5.54 -1.71 3.41
C MET A 129 -6.95 -2.05 2.95
N LEU A 130 -7.45 -3.21 3.36
CA LEU A 130 -8.74 -3.73 2.94
C LEU A 130 -9.79 -3.24 3.93
N ASP A 131 -10.59 -2.26 3.51
CA ASP A 131 -11.67 -1.72 4.33
C ASP A 131 -12.98 -2.52 4.15
N THR A 132 -13.98 -2.22 4.97
CA THR A 132 -15.29 -2.84 4.85
C THR A 132 -16.00 -2.48 3.53
N GLU A 133 -15.64 -1.35 2.90
CA GLU A 133 -16.24 -0.91 1.64
C GLU A 133 -15.77 -1.79 0.46
N ASP A 134 -14.48 -2.15 0.44
CA ASP A 134 -13.90 -3.12 -0.47
C ASP A 134 -14.58 -4.48 -0.34
N LEU A 135 -14.94 -4.91 0.88
CA LEU A 135 -15.70 -6.15 1.10
C LEU A 135 -17.11 -6.09 0.50
N TYR A 136 -17.82 -4.96 0.66
CA TYR A 136 -19.16 -4.78 0.07
C TYR A 136 -19.15 -4.67 -1.45
N LYS A 137 -18.08 -4.08 -2.02
CA LYS A 137 -17.91 -3.95 -3.47
C LYS A 137 -17.86 -5.30 -4.17
N TYR A 138 -17.12 -6.26 -3.62
CA TYR A 138 -17.07 -7.61 -4.19
C TYR A 138 -18.40 -8.37 -4.07
N MET A 139 -19.24 -8.06 -3.08
CA MET A 139 -20.58 -8.67 -2.95
C MET A 139 -21.59 -8.08 -3.94
N VAL A 140 -21.47 -6.79 -4.24
CA VAL A 140 -22.29 -6.09 -5.26
C VAL A 140 -21.90 -6.51 -6.69
N ASP A 141 -20.62 -6.78 -6.94
CA ASP A 141 -20.15 -7.21 -8.27
C ASP A 141 -20.50 -8.68 -8.60
N THR A 142 -21.14 -9.43 -7.67
CA THR A 142 -21.56 -10.83 -7.88
C THR A 142 -23.00 -11.04 -8.36
N ASP A 143 -23.72 -9.98 -8.75
CA ASP A 143 -25.03 -10.07 -9.43
C ASP A 143 -24.93 -10.08 -10.96
#